data_AF-A0A8S3XZ27-F1
#
_entry.id   AF-A0A8S3XZ27-F1
#
_cell.length_a   1.000
_cell.length_b   1.000
_cell.length_c   1.000
_cell.angle_alpha   90.00
_cell.angle_beta   90.00
_cell.angle_gamma   90.00
#
_symmetry.space_group_name_H-M   'P 1'
#
loop_
_entity.id
_entity.type
_entity.pdbx_description
1 polymer ?
#
loop_
_entity_poly.entity_id
_entity_poly.type
_entity_poly.pdbx_seq_one_letter_code
_entity_poly.pdbx_strand_id
1 'polypeptide(L)'
;MPLMKKEFLKLAYDLAEVMNIPHRFNKEKGSAGKHFYYDFIKRHSEISLRAPESTSIMRAVGFNKPQVGLFYDNPEKLMKQYKFSPLRIYNCDETGVSCVHKHQKVLAPKAIRQVSKLTSAETGKNITVLFCMSANGH
;
A
#
# COMPACT_ATOMS: atom_id res chain seq x y z
N MET A 1 8.89 -3.83 -7.86
CA MET A 1 8.23 -2.54 -7.59
C MET A 1 6.88 -2.53 -8.31
N PRO A 2 5.76 -2.19 -7.65
CA PRO A 2 4.46 -2.17 -8.31
C PRO A 2 4.40 -1.07 -9.37
N LEU A 3 4.01 -1.42 -10.60
CA LEU A 3 3.98 -0.49 -11.74
C LEU A 3 2.54 -0.07 -12.05
N MET A 4 2.32 1.21 -12.31
CA MET A 4 1.08 1.68 -12.90
C MET A 4 0.98 1.19 -14.35
N LYS A 5 -0.25 1.04 -14.86
CA LYS A 5 -0.46 0.60 -16.26
C LYS A 5 0.33 1.42 -17.28
N LYS A 6 0.39 2.75 -17.11
CA LYS A 6 1.12 3.64 -18.01
C LYS A 6 2.63 3.37 -17.95
N GLU A 7 3.19 3.19 -16.76
CA GLU A 7 4.61 2.91 -16.55
C GLU A 7 4.98 1.55 -17.13
N PHE A 8 4.14 0.53 -16.89
CA PHE A 8 4.32 -0.80 -17.47
C PHE A 8 4.33 -0.77 -19.00
N LEU A 9 3.40 -0.03 -19.62
CA LEU A 9 3.35 0.07 -21.09
C LEU A 9 4.51 0.85 -21.68
N LYS A 10 5.04 1.84 -20.96
CA LYS A 10 6.26 2.55 -21.35
C LYS A 10 7.48 1.62 -21.23
N LEU A 11 7.62 0.91 -20.11
CA LEU A 11 8.70 -0.05 -19.90
C LEU A 11 8.71 -1.15 -20.98
N ALA A 12 7.54 -1.66 -21.36
CA ALA A 12 7.43 -2.65 -22.43
C ALA A 12 7.86 -2.10 -23.80
N TYR A 13 7.62 -0.81 -24.07
CA TYR A 13 8.11 -0.14 -25.27
C TYR A 13 9.63 0.05 -25.22
N ASP A 14 10.15 0.63 -24.13
CA ASP A 14 11.57 0.91 -23.95
C ASP A 14 12.40 -0.38 -24.07
N LEU A 15 11.93 -1.47 -23.46
CA LEU A 15 12.60 -2.77 -23.54
C LEU A 15 12.60 -3.33 -24.97
N ALA A 16 11.52 -3.16 -25.72
CA ALA A 16 11.44 -3.65 -27.08
C ALA A 16 12.36 -2.86 -28.04
N GLU A 17 12.49 -1.55 -27.86
CA GLU A 17 13.45 -0.70 -28.59
C GLU A 17 14.91 -1.06 -28.22
N VAL A 18 15.24 -1.17 -26.92
CA VAL A 18 16.60 -1.52 -26.46
C VAL A 18 17.02 -2.91 -26.94
N MET A 19 16.11 -3.87 -26.93
CA MET A 19 16.38 -5.25 -27.37
C MET A 19 16.22 -5.43 -28.90
N ASN A 20 15.93 -4.37 -29.65
CA ASN A 20 15.67 -4.41 -31.10
C ASN A 20 14.61 -5.46 -31.50
N ILE A 21 13.60 -5.66 -30.66
CA ILE A 21 12.51 -6.60 -30.93
C ILE A 21 11.53 -5.93 -31.91
N PRO A 22 11.23 -6.54 -33.07
CA PRO A 22 10.24 -5.98 -33.99
C PRO A 22 8.87 -5.82 -33.31
N HIS A 23 8.33 -4.61 -33.30
CA HIS A 23 7.05 -4.33 -32.66
C HIS A 23 6.21 -3.30 -33.43
N ARG A 24 4.89 -3.35 -33.21
CA ARG A 24 3.89 -2.41 -33.75
C ARG A 24 3.45 -1.36 -32.72
N PHE A 25 4.25 -1.15 -31.68
CA PHE A 25 3.95 -0.14 -30.66
C PHE A 25 3.99 1.27 -31.23
N ASN A 26 3.32 2.20 -30.55
CA ASN A 26 3.22 3.56 -31.01
C ASN A 26 4.51 4.31 -30.65
N LYS A 27 5.29 4.68 -31.68
CA LYS A 27 6.57 5.38 -31.55
C LYS A 27 6.41 6.85 -31.14
N GLU A 28 5.39 7.53 -31.62
CA GLU A 28 5.10 8.93 -31.25
C GLU A 28 4.77 9.07 -29.76
N LYS A 29 4.02 8.11 -29.23
CA LYS A 29 3.62 8.07 -27.81
C LYS A 29 4.66 7.37 -26.92
N GLY A 30 5.65 6.69 -27.49
CA GLY A 30 6.65 5.89 -26.77
C GLY A 30 6.03 4.89 -25.80
N SER A 31 4.99 4.16 -26.21
CA SER A 31 4.29 3.21 -25.33
C SER A 31 3.63 2.05 -26.06
N ALA A 32 3.56 0.91 -25.37
CA ALA A 32 2.83 -0.26 -25.83
C ALA A 32 1.31 -0.06 -25.74
N GLY A 33 0.57 -0.73 -26.64
CA GLY A 33 -0.88 -0.57 -26.79
C GLY A 33 -1.71 -1.25 -25.69
N LYS A 34 -2.98 -0.84 -25.56
CA LYS A 34 -3.94 -1.42 -24.61
C LYS A 34 -4.20 -2.91 -24.84
N HIS A 35 -4.12 -3.38 -26.10
CA HIS A 35 -4.27 -4.80 -26.44
C HIS A 35 -3.13 -5.63 -25.87
N PHE A 36 -1.88 -5.20 -26.09
CA PHE A 36 -0.70 -5.83 -25.50
C PHE A 36 -0.83 -5.98 -23.98
N TYR A 37 -1.31 -4.94 -23.29
CA TYR A 37 -1.58 -5.00 -21.85
C TYR A 37 -2.50 -6.17 -21.46
N TYR A 38 -3.67 -6.28 -22.10
CA TYR A 38 -4.63 -7.33 -21.74
C TYR A 38 -4.14 -8.72 -22.12
N ASP A 39 -3.47 -8.86 -23.27
CA ASP A 39 -2.88 -10.14 -23.67
C ASP A 39 -1.75 -10.57 -22.75
N PHE A 40 -0.98 -9.63 -22.23
CA PHE A 40 0.08 -9.89 -21.25
C PHE A 40 -0.53 -10.38 -19.92
N ILE A 41 -1.51 -9.66 -19.39
CA ILE A 41 -2.17 -10.06 -18.13
C ILE A 41 -2.92 -11.39 -18.27
N LYS A 42 -3.50 -11.68 -19.45
CA LYS A 42 -4.13 -12.97 -19.72
C LYS A 42 -3.12 -14.13 -19.73
N ARG A 43 -1.91 -13.89 -20.25
CA ARG A 43 -0.83 -14.89 -20.25
C ARG A 43 -0.18 -15.08 -18.88
N HIS A 44 -0.14 -14.02 -18.09
CA HIS A 44 0.50 -13.96 -16.77
C HIS A 44 -0.53 -13.85 -15.65
N SER A 45 -1.30 -14.92 -15.43
CA SER A 45 -2.37 -14.99 -14.43
C SER A 45 -1.91 -14.84 -12.97
N GLU A 46 -0.60 -14.93 -12.74
CA GLU A 46 0.10 -14.65 -11.50
C GLU A 46 0.16 -13.15 -11.16
N ILE A 47 -0.19 -12.26 -12.10
CA ILE A 47 -0.20 -10.80 -11.91
C ILE A 47 -1.64 -10.31 -11.73
N SER A 48 -1.85 -9.42 -10.76
CA SER A 48 -3.16 -8.85 -10.44
C SER A 48 -3.11 -7.33 -10.32
N LEU A 49 -4.24 -6.68 -10.63
CA LEU A 49 -4.45 -5.26 -10.36
C LEU A 49 -4.82 -5.06 -8.89
N ARG A 50 -4.01 -4.31 -8.15
CA ARG A 50 -4.24 -4.01 -6.72
C ARG A 50 -4.31 -2.51 -6.50
N ALA A 51 -5.13 -2.09 -5.55
CA ALA A 51 -5.07 -0.72 -5.03
C ALA A 51 -3.91 -0.67 -4.01
N PRO A 52 -2.94 0.24 -4.16
CA PRO A 52 -1.86 0.34 -3.18
C PRO A 52 -2.40 0.90 -1.86
N GLU A 53 -1.91 0.38 -0.75
CA GLU A 53 -2.15 0.95 0.58
C GLU A 53 -1.13 2.06 0.82
N SER A 54 -1.62 3.25 1.22
CA SER A 54 -0.76 4.36 1.62
C SER A 54 -0.08 3.99 2.94
N THR A 55 1.19 3.60 2.86
CA THR A 55 2.02 3.35 4.04
C THR A 55 3.05 4.46 4.12
N SER A 56 3.03 5.25 5.19
CA SER A 56 4.04 6.30 5.38
C SER A 56 5.42 5.68 5.59
N ILE A 57 6.46 6.37 5.10
CA ILE A 57 7.87 5.95 5.26
C ILE A 57 8.19 5.73 6.75
N MET A 58 7.70 6.62 7.61
CA MET A 58 7.91 6.54 9.07
C MET A 58 7.33 5.26 9.68
N ARG A 59 6.16 4.80 9.23
CA ARG A 59 5.59 3.51 9.67
C ARG A 59 6.46 2.33 9.20
N ALA A 60 6.93 2.36 7.95
CA ALA A 60 7.77 1.29 7.42
C ALA A 60 9.12 1.17 8.17
N VAL A 61 9.72 2.31 8.55
CA VAL A 61 10.98 2.35 9.31
C VAL A 61 10.76 2.00 10.79
N GLY A 62 9.64 2.44 11.37
CA GLY A 62 9.29 2.17 12.77
C GLY A 62 8.91 0.72 13.06
N PHE A 63 8.50 -0.05 12.05
CA PHE A 63 8.08 -1.44 12.20
C PHE A 63 9.29 -2.40 12.25
N ASN A 64 10.06 -2.34 13.34
CA ASN A 64 11.22 -3.20 13.57
C ASN A 64 11.05 -4.04 14.85
N LYS A 65 11.77 -5.17 14.94
CA LYS A 65 11.62 -6.15 16.01
C LYS A 65 11.77 -5.54 17.42
N PRO A 66 12.78 -4.70 17.72
CA PRO A 66 12.87 -4.04 19.03
C PRO A 66 11.66 -3.15 19.36
N GLN A 67 11.17 -2.35 18.42
CA GLN A 67 10.02 -1.47 18.65
C GLN A 67 8.73 -2.26 18.85
N VAL A 68 8.53 -3.33 18.07
CA VAL A 68 7.39 -4.24 18.24
C VAL A 68 7.46 -4.97 19.59
N GLY A 69 8.65 -5.38 20.03
CA GLY A 69 8.85 -5.96 21.36
C GLY A 69 8.44 -4.98 22.47
N LEU A 70 8.97 -3.75 22.44
CA LEU A 70 8.62 -2.70 23.41
C LEU A 70 7.12 -2.39 23.44
N PHE A 71 6.46 -2.42 22.28
CA PHE A 71 5.02 -2.18 22.17
C PHE A 71 4.19 -3.19 22.97
N TYR A 72 4.61 -4.46 23.05
CA TYR A 72 3.92 -5.50 23.82
C TYR A 72 4.44 -5.63 25.26
N ASP A 73 5.75 -5.47 25.46
CA ASP A 73 6.38 -5.60 26.78
C ASP A 73 5.88 -4.55 27.77
N ASN A 74 5.68 -3.30 27.31
CA ASN A 74 5.25 -2.19 28.16
C ASN A 74 3.85 -2.42 28.77
N PRO A 75 2.79 -2.69 27.99
CA PRO A 75 1.48 -2.96 28.55
C PRO A 75 1.47 -4.24 29.41
N GLU A 76 2.26 -5.26 29.06
CA GLU A 76 2.37 -6.47 29.89
C GLU A 76 2.95 -6.17 31.28
N LYS A 77 4.04 -5.38 31.34
CA LYS A 77 4.65 -4.96 32.62
C LYS A 77 3.67 -4.15 33.48
N LEU A 78 2.99 -3.18 32.87
CA LEU A 78 2.00 -2.35 33.56
C LEU A 78 0.81 -3.18 34.05
N MET A 79 0.34 -4.15 33.25
CA MET A 79 -0.72 -5.06 33.64
C MET A 79 -0.34 -5.92 34.85
N LYS A 80 0.88 -6.47 34.87
CA LYS A 80 1.39 -7.27 36.00
C LYS A 80 1.52 -6.43 37.28
N GLN A 81 1.98 -5.19 37.16
CA GLN A 81 2.21 -4.31 38.30
C GLN A 81 0.91 -3.79 38.93
N TYR A 82 -0.02 -3.27 38.13
CA TYR A 82 -1.19 -2.55 38.62
C TYR A 82 -2.49 -3.35 38.53
N LYS A 83 -2.51 -4.46 37.78
CA LYS A 83 -3.66 -5.37 37.64
C LYS A 83 -4.95 -4.63 37.30
N PHE A 84 -4.89 -3.77 36.28
CA PHE A 84 -6.03 -2.98 35.86
C PHE A 84 -7.20 -3.89 35.46
N SER A 85 -8.41 -3.53 35.87
CA SER A 85 -9.60 -4.14 35.28
C SER A 85 -9.67 -3.79 33.78
N PRO A 86 -10.10 -4.71 32.90
CA PRO A 86 -10.33 -4.42 31.48
C PRO A 86 -11.20 -3.19 31.23
N LEU A 87 -12.09 -2.86 32.17
CA LEU A 87 -12.96 -1.66 32.16
C LEU A 87 -12.20 -0.33 32.22
N ARG A 88 -10.94 -0.35 32.66
CA ARG A 88 -10.10 0.85 32.81
C ARG A 88 -9.05 0.96 31.69
N ILE A 89 -9.13 0.08 30.69
CA ILE A 89 -8.24 0.10 29.53
C ILE A 89 -9.02 0.67 28.36
N TYR A 90 -8.51 1.78 27.83
CA TYR A 90 -9.07 2.45 26.68
C TYR A 90 -8.08 2.34 25.54
N ASN A 91 -8.52 1.77 24.42
CA ASN A 91 -7.80 1.83 23.17
C ASN A 91 -8.20 3.14 22.49
N CYS A 92 -7.23 4.03 22.27
CA CYS A 92 -7.44 5.21 21.45
C CYS A 92 -6.63 5.09 20.16
N ASP A 93 -7.29 5.27 19.01
CA ASP A 93 -6.64 5.21 17.70
C ASP A 93 -7.19 6.27 16.75
N GLU A 94 -6.31 6.76 15.87
CA GLU A 94 -6.59 7.82 14.91
C GLU A 94 -6.80 7.23 13.52
N THR A 95 -7.89 7.61 12.87
CA THR A 95 -8.13 7.31 11.46
C THR A 95 -8.20 8.59 10.62
N GLY A 96 -7.43 8.61 9.53
CA GLY A 96 -7.56 9.63 8.49
C GLY A 96 -8.65 9.24 7.50
N VAL A 97 -9.71 10.04 7.40
CA VAL A 97 -10.76 9.91 6.39
C VAL A 97 -10.46 10.90 5.25
N SER A 98 -9.88 10.38 4.18
CA SER A 98 -9.61 11.16 2.97
C SER A 98 -10.82 11.20 2.05
N CYS A 99 -11.24 12.40 1.64
CA CYS A 99 -12.26 12.61 0.59
C CYS A 99 -11.65 12.60 -0.84
N VAL A 100 -10.36 12.32 -0.97
CA VAL A 100 -9.65 12.37 -2.26
C VAL A 100 -9.81 11.04 -3.01
N HIS A 101 -9.95 11.12 -4.33
CA HIS A 101 -10.20 9.97 -5.23
C HIS A 101 -9.26 8.77 -5.00
N LYS A 102 -9.85 7.57 -5.13
CA LYS A 102 -9.17 6.25 -5.03
C LYS A 102 -7.85 6.22 -5.81
N HIS A 103 -6.79 5.74 -5.17
CA HIS A 103 -5.48 5.55 -5.80
C HIS A 103 -5.59 4.71 -7.09
N GLN A 104 -4.81 5.09 -8.12
CA GLN A 104 -4.72 4.30 -9.35
C GLN A 104 -4.19 2.90 -9.06
N LYS A 105 -4.85 1.88 -9.62
CA LYS A 105 -4.46 0.48 -9.44
C LYS A 105 -3.08 0.22 -10.06
N VAL A 106 -2.27 -0.55 -9.35
CA VAL A 106 -0.93 -0.98 -9.77
C VAL A 106 -0.91 -2.48 -10.07
N LEU A 107 0.02 -2.91 -10.92
CA LEU A 107 0.29 -4.31 -11.18
C LEU A 107 1.16 -4.89 -10.06
N ALA A 108 0.71 -5.98 -9.46
CA ALA A 108 1.45 -6.71 -8.42
C ALA A 108 1.20 -8.23 -8.47
N PRO A 109 2.16 -9.06 -8.03
CA PRO A 109 1.96 -10.51 -7.90
C PRO A 109 0.73 -10.86 -7.04
N LYS A 110 -0.04 -11.85 -7.48
CA LYS A 110 -1.37 -12.22 -6.92
C LYS A 110 -1.34 -12.59 -5.44
N ALA A 111 -0.23 -13.13 -4.95
CA ALA A 111 -0.05 -13.56 -3.56
C ALA A 111 0.34 -12.43 -2.60
N ILE A 112 0.75 -11.26 -3.10
CA ILE A 112 1.17 -10.14 -2.27
C ILE A 112 -0.06 -9.29 -1.94
N ARG A 113 -0.48 -9.32 -0.67
CA ARG A 113 -1.63 -8.55 -0.16
C ARG A 113 -1.27 -7.09 0.10
N GLN A 114 -0.07 -6.83 0.63
CA GLN A 114 0.43 -5.48 0.88
C GLN A 114 1.23 -4.98 -0.31
N VAL A 115 0.63 -4.11 -1.11
CA VAL A 115 1.32 -3.41 -2.18
C VAL A 115 1.48 -1.97 -1.73
N SER A 116 2.49 -1.72 -0.91
CA SER A 116 2.76 -0.38 -0.39
C SER A 116 3.34 0.50 -1.49
N LYS A 117 2.76 1.69 -1.68
CA LYS A 117 3.41 2.77 -2.43
C LYS A 117 3.93 3.77 -1.40
N LEU A 118 5.24 4.00 -1.38
CA LEU A 118 5.82 5.08 -0.59
C LEU A 118 5.32 6.40 -1.18
N THR A 119 4.46 7.11 -0.45
CA THR A 119 3.93 8.41 -0.85
C THR A 119 4.50 9.49 0.07
N SER A 120 5.10 10.53 -0.53
CA SER A 120 5.82 11.58 0.22
C SER A 120 4.92 12.69 0.78
N ALA A 121 3.63 12.70 0.48
CA ALA A 121 2.68 13.65 1.05
C ALA A 121 1.26 13.21 0.67
N GLU A 122 0.34 13.20 1.63
CA GLU A 122 -1.09 13.11 1.34
C GLU A 122 -1.54 14.47 0.78
N THR A 123 -1.77 14.54 -0.53
CA THR A 123 -2.23 15.79 -1.17
C THR A 123 -3.76 15.84 -1.12
N GLY A 124 -4.30 16.51 -0.10
CA GLY A 124 -5.73 16.82 0.02
C GLY A 124 -6.18 17.14 1.44
N LYS A 125 -7.43 17.62 1.61
CA LYS A 125 -8.05 17.78 2.94
C LYS A 125 -8.37 16.39 3.49
N ASN A 126 -7.62 15.94 4.50
CA ASN A 126 -7.87 14.73 5.26
C ASN A 126 -8.63 15.11 6.54
N ILE A 127 -9.74 14.41 6.83
CA ILE A 127 -10.45 14.56 8.11
C ILE A 127 -9.88 13.53 9.07
N THR A 128 -9.18 13.98 10.09
CA THR A 128 -8.73 13.11 11.17
C THR A 128 -9.87 12.88 12.16
N VAL A 129 -10.12 11.60 12.48
CA VAL A 129 -11.05 11.18 13.53
C VAL A 129 -10.29 10.37 14.56
N LEU A 130 -10.39 10.75 15.84
CA LEU A 130 -9.87 9.97 16.97
C LEU A 130 -11.01 9.20 17.60
N PHE A 131 -10.87 7.88 17.69
CA PHE A 131 -11.77 7.03 18.46
C PHE A 131 -11.09 6.63 19.75
N CYS A 132 -11.85 6.56 20.85
CA CYS A 132 -11.37 5.94 22.07
C CYS A 132 -12.45 5.08 22.71
N MET A 133 -12.15 3.80 22.92
CA MET A 133 -13.13 2.81 23.40
C MET A 133 -12.52 1.85 24.42
N SER A 134 -13.34 1.38 25.36
CA SER A 134 -12.98 0.31 26.30
C SER A 134 -13.67 -1.01 25.94
N ALA A 135 -13.22 -2.12 26.54
CA ALA A 135 -13.76 -3.46 26.27
C ALA A 135 -15.25 -3.64 26.62
N ASN A 136 -15.82 -2.76 27.45
CA ASN A 136 -17.23 -2.80 27.83
C ASN A 136 -18.16 -2.06 26.85
N GLY A 137 -17.58 -1.43 25.83
CA GLY A 137 -18.30 -0.58 24.89
C GLY A 137 -18.67 0.76 25.49
N HIS A 138 -18.35 1.82 24.76
CA HIS A 138 -19.07 3.10 24.71
C HIS A 138 -18.85 3.68 23.33
#